data_AF-A0A7T1TD01-F1
#
_entry.id   AF-A0A7T1TD01-F1
#
_cell.length_a   1.000
_cell.length_b   1.000
_cell.length_c   1.000
_cell.angle_alpha   90.00
_cell.angle_beta   90.00
_cell.angle_gamma   90.00
#
_symmetry.space_group_name_H-M   'P 1'
#
loop_
_entity.id
_entity.type
_entity.pdbx_description
1 polymer ?
#
loop_
_entity_poly.entity_id
_entity_poly.type
_entity_poly.pdbx_seq_one_letter_code
_entity_poly.pdbx_strand_id
1 'polypeptide(L)' 'MTTSTEAVVKLQEALTDLGIVLPSLSIDLLSCSRPLDPRPLIELGRCNLETAAALTAALRRAGEA' A
#
# COMPACT_ATOMS: atom_id res chain seq x y z
N MET A 1 8.99 8.38 13.62
CA MET A 1 9.37 7.42 12.57
C MET A 1 8.36 6.30 12.60
N THR A 2 7.63 6.07 11.51
CA THR A 2 6.67 4.96 11.42
C THR A 2 7.43 3.71 10.98
N THR A 3 7.21 2.58 11.67
CA THR A 3 7.79 1.30 11.28
C THR A 3 7.18 0.80 9.96
N SER A 4 7.86 -0.11 9.26
CA SER A 4 7.35 -0.69 8.01
C SER A 4 6.00 -1.37 8.21
N THR A 5 5.82 -2.11 9.30
CA THR A 5 4.55 -2.77 9.63
C THR A 5 3.44 -1.76 9.89
N GLU A 6 3.71 -0.68 10.64
CA GLU A 6 2.71 0.38 10.85
C GLU A 6 2.32 1.07 9.54
N ALA A 7 3.25 1.24 8.59
CA ALA A 7 2.94 1.81 7.29
C ALA A 7 1.98 0.92 6.48
N VAL A 8 2.16 -0.42 6.52
CA VAL A 8 1.23 -1.38 5.91
C VAL A 8 -0.14 -1.31 6.55
N VAL A 9 -0.21 -1.30 7.90
CA VAL A 9 -1.49 -1.22 8.62
C VAL A 9 -2.25 0.05 8.25
N LYS A 10 -1.60 1.21 8.33
CA LYS A 10 -2.24 2.50 8.01
C LYS A 10 -2.71 2.56 6.56
N LEU A 11 -1.92 2.02 5.63
CA LEU A 11 -2.32 1.95 4.23
C LEU A 11 -3.50 1.00 4.04
N GLN A 12 -3.50 -0.16 4.71
CA GLN A 12 -4.61 -1.11 4.67
C GLN A 12 -5.90 -0.48 5.22
N GLU A 13 -5.84 0.20 6.36
CA GLU A 13 -6.97 0.91 6.96
C GLU A 13 -7.51 1.98 6.02
N ALA A 14 -6.64 2.86 5.49
CA ALA A 14 -7.06 3.93 4.58
C ALA A 14 -7.70 3.40 3.29
N LEU A 15 -7.19 2.30 2.73
CA LEU A 15 -7.82 1.64 1.57
C LEU A 15 -9.19 1.03 1.95
N THR A 16 -9.28 0.44 3.14
CA THR A 16 -10.52 -0.21 3.63
C THR A 16 -11.62 0.83 3.87
N ASP A 17 -11.28 2.01 4.40
CA ASP A 17 -12.19 3.15 4.57
C ASP A 17 -12.79 3.63 3.24
N LEU A 18 -12.08 3.38 2.13
CA LEU A 18 -12.51 3.67 0.76
C LEU A 18 -13.21 2.48 0.08
N GLY A 19 -13.42 1.36 0.80
CA GLY A 19 -14.01 0.13 0.28
C GLY A 19 -13.07 -0.70 -0.61
N ILE A 20 -11.75 -0.44 -0.57
CA ILE A 20 -10.73 -1.09 -1.38
C ILE A 20 -9.96 -2.11 -0.52
N VAL A 21 -9.87 -3.35 -0.99
CA VAL A 21 -9.10 -4.41 -0.31
C VAL A 21 -7.99 -4.94 -1.22
N LEU A 22 -6.76 -4.92 -0.72
CA LEU A 22 -5.60 -5.53 -1.37
C LEU A 22 -5.08 -6.67 -0.49
N PRO A 23 -5.52 -7.92 -0.71
CA PRO A 23 -5.24 -9.05 0.19
C PRO A 23 -3.76 -9.44 0.24
N SER A 24 -2.93 -8.92 -0.67
CA SER A 24 -1.49 -9.16 -0.73
C SER A 24 -0.67 -7.94 -0.31
N LEU A 25 -1.27 -6.93 0.33
CA LEU A 25 -0.55 -5.77 0.84
C LEU A 25 0.39 -6.19 1.97
N SER A 26 1.71 -6.11 1.75
CA SER A 26 2.71 -6.56 2.73
C SER A 26 4.05 -5.87 2.53
N ILE A 27 5.01 -6.15 3.41
CA ILE A 27 6.40 -5.72 3.23
C ILE A 27 7.11 -6.69 2.30
N ASP A 28 7.82 -6.16 1.31
CA ASP A 28 8.79 -6.94 0.55
C ASP A 28 10.00 -7.28 1.44
N LEU A 29 10.09 -8.54 1.87
CA LEU A 29 11.19 -9.00 2.71
C LEU A 29 12.54 -8.96 1.99
N LEU A 30 12.57 -8.98 0.66
CA LEU A 30 13.82 -8.90 -0.10
C LEU A 30 14.43 -7.50 0.02
N SER A 31 13.62 -6.45 -0.06
CA SER A 31 14.06 -5.07 0.17
C SER A 31 14.63 -4.82 1.57
N CYS A 32 14.23 -5.63 2.56
CA CYS A 32 14.77 -5.58 3.92
C CYS A 32 16.18 -6.18 4.04
N SER A 33 16.61 -6.99 3.07
CA SER A 33 17.89 -7.72 3.12
C SER A 33 19.10 -6.86 2.75
N ARG A 34 18.94 -5.54 2.54
CA ARG A 34 20.03 -4.64 2.16
C ARG A 34 21.02 -4.48 3.33
N PRO A 35 22.32 -4.79 3.16
CA PRO A 35 23.29 -4.83 4.27
C PRO A 35 23.55 -3.48 4.95
N LEU A 36 23.45 -2.39 4.18
CA LEU A 36 23.60 -1.03 4.68
C LEU A 36 22.36 -0.24 4.24
N ASP A 37 21.73 0.41 5.20
CA ASP A 37 20.59 1.32 4.97
C ASP A 37 19.37 0.61 4.32
N PRO A 38 18.69 -0.30 5.05
CA PRO A 38 17.52 -1.00 4.54
C PRO A 38 16.45 0.01 4.09
N ARG A 39 15.83 -0.30 2.95
CA ARG A 39 14.76 0.49 2.34
C ARG A 39 13.55 -0.41 2.12
N PRO A 40 12.77 -0.71 3.18
CA PRO A 40 11.63 -1.59 3.08
C PRO A 40 10.63 -1.04 2.07
N LEU A 41 10.28 -1.87 1.09
CA LEU A 41 9.22 -1.59 0.13
C LEU A 41 7.93 -2.24 0.60
N ILE A 42 6.80 -1.64 0.23
CA ILE A 42 5.48 -2.21 0.42
C ILE A 42 5.03 -2.79 -0.91
N GLU A 43 4.81 -4.09 -0.95
CA GLU A 43 4.16 -4.76 -2.09
C GLU A 43 2.68 -4.45 -2.07
N LEU A 44 2.16 -3.84 -3.15
CA LEU A 44 0.73 -3.53 -3.31
C LEU A 44 -0.09 -4.72 -3.82
N GLY A 45 0.56 -5.83 -4.18
CA GLY A 45 -0.08 -7.02 -4.72
C GLY A 45 -0.68 -6.83 -6.12
N ARG A 46 -1.34 -7.88 -6.62
CA ARG A 46 -2.13 -7.81 -7.87
C ARG A 46 -3.53 -7.31 -7.54
N CYS A 47 -3.98 -6.26 -8.21
CA CYS A 47 -5.36 -5.81 -8.17
C CYS A 47 -6.10 -6.25 -9.44
N ASN A 48 -7.41 -6.49 -9.32
CA ASN A 48 -8.27 -6.73 -10.49
C ASN A 48 -8.71 -5.39 -11.10
N LEU A 49 -9.41 -5.44 -12.24
CA LEU A 49 -9.85 -4.22 -12.95
C LEU A 49 -10.77 -3.32 -12.10
N GLU A 50 -11.65 -3.90 -11.30
CA GLU A 50 -12.56 -3.17 -10.42
C GLU A 50 -11.79 -2.41 -9.33
N THR A 51 -10.87 -3.09 -8.65
CA THR A 51 -9.98 -2.51 -7.65
C THR A 51 -9.10 -1.41 -8.25
N ALA A 52 -8.54 -1.62 -9.45
CA ALA A 52 -7.71 -0.62 -10.13
C ALA A 52 -8.51 0.65 -10.48
N ALA A 53 -9.76 0.51 -10.93
CA ALA A 53 -10.65 1.64 -11.19
C ALA A 53 -11.00 2.40 -9.90
N ALA A 54 -11.35 1.69 -8.83
CA ALA A 54 -11.65 2.29 -7.52
C ALA A 54 -10.45 3.07 -6.96
N LEU A 55 -9.25 2.48 -7.03
CA LEU A 55 -8.01 3.13 -6.59
C LEU A 55 -7.73 4.39 -7.41
N THR A 56 -7.89 4.33 -8.73
CA THR A 56 -7.69 5.48 -9.61
C THR A 56 -8.64 6.62 -9.26
N ALA A 57 -9.92 6.31 -9.03
CA ALA A 57 -10.93 7.31 -8.65
C ALA A 57 -10.59 7.94 -7.29
N ALA A 58 -10.16 7.15 -6.30
CA ALA A 58 -9.78 7.65 -4.99
C ALA A 58 -8.57 8.58 -5.05
N LEU A 59 -7.52 8.20 -5.80
CA LEU A 59 -6.32 9.01 -5.98
C LEU A 59 -6.62 10.34 -6.69
N ARG A 60 -7.48 10.35 -7.72
CA ARG A 60 -7.90 11.59 -8.40
C ARG A 60 -8.64 12.52 -7.46
N ARG A 61 -9.61 12.00 -6.70
CA ARG A 61 -10.35 12.78 -5.71
C ARG A 61 -9.44 13.41 -4.65
N ALA A 62 -8.41 12.69 -4.22
CA ALA A 62 -7.44 13.21 -3.25
C ALA A 62 -6.50 14.29 -3.84
N GLY A 63 -6.17 14.21 -5.14
CA GLY A 63 -5.32 15.19 -5.81
C GLY A 63 -6.03 16.47 -6.27
N GLU A 64 -7.37 16.45 -6.32
CA GLU A 64 -8.21 17.62 -6.61
C GLU A 64 -8.61 18.41 -5.36
N ALA A 65 -8.32 17.89 -4.16
CA ALA A 65 -8.62 18.49 -2.85
C ALA A 65 -7.41 19.28 -2.30
#